data_AF-M5FA44-F1
#
_entry.id   AF-M5FA44-F1
#
_cell.length_a   1.000
_cell.length_b   1.000
_cell.length_c   1.000
_cell.angle_alpha   90.00
_cell.angle_beta   90.00
_cell.angle_gamma   90.00
#
_symmetry.space_group_name_H-M   'P 1'
#
loop_
_entity.id
_entity.type
_entity.pdbx_description
1 polymer ?
#
loop_
_entity_poly.entity_id
_entity_poly.type
_entity_poly.pdbx_seq_one_letter_code
_entity_poly.pdbx_strand_id
1 'polypeptide(L)'
;MSSRKRLLKHLRSLDRERAIGGVKNAAWDITHLSDFVRRIDAGDRERKRYIFATADKGLARIAPLLLKDPHDNDIEIGLATALEAWWPHRDARRIVTALTEYIDHADKSERQINGPVSSDFIDALIERGESNLRAFEP
;
A
#
# COMPACT_ATOMS: atom_id res chain seq x y z
N MET A 1 -1.33 23.10 -16.73
CA MET A 1 -2.12 22.03 -16.06
C MET A 1 -1.15 20.98 -15.54
N SER A 2 -0.90 20.93 -14.23
CA SER A 2 0.05 19.97 -13.63
C SER A 2 -0.58 18.57 -13.66
N SER A 3 -0.10 17.69 -14.55
CA SER A 3 -0.43 16.28 -14.49
C SER A 3 0.08 15.73 -13.16
N ARG A 4 -0.82 15.42 -12.21
CA ARG A 4 -0.41 14.68 -11.01
C ARG A 4 0.17 13.36 -11.52
N LYS A 5 1.49 13.16 -11.37
CA LYS A 5 2.11 11.84 -11.58
C LYS A 5 1.35 10.88 -10.66
N ARG A 6 0.62 9.96 -11.26
CA ARG A 6 -0.13 8.91 -10.55
C ARG A 6 0.87 7.89 -10.05
N LEU A 7 0.66 7.36 -8.84
CA LEU A 7 1.48 6.26 -8.30
C LEU A 7 1.53 5.08 -9.28
N LEU A 8 0.36 4.70 -9.81
CA LEU A 8 0.25 3.72 -10.89
C LEU A 8 0.40 4.43 -12.24
N LYS A 9 1.62 4.40 -12.76
CA LYS A 9 1.95 4.94 -14.09
C LYS A 9 1.33 4.04 -15.16
N HIS A 10 0.85 4.64 -16.25
CA HIS A 10 0.37 3.92 -17.44
C HIS A 10 -0.73 2.86 -17.24
N LEU A 11 -1.45 2.87 -16.12
CA LEU A 11 -2.51 1.88 -15.85
C LEU A 11 -3.62 1.84 -16.91
N ARG A 12 -3.88 2.97 -17.59
CA ARG A 12 -4.85 3.09 -18.69
C ARG A 12 -4.23 2.93 -20.08
N SER A 13 -3.00 2.46 -20.17
CA SER A 13 -2.33 2.22 -21.45
C SER A 13 -3.05 1.11 -22.20
N LEU A 14 -3.27 1.30 -23.51
CA LEU A 14 -3.75 0.24 -24.39
C LEU A 14 -2.70 -0.86 -24.58
N ASP A 15 -1.41 -0.50 -24.46
CA ASP A 15 -0.29 -1.43 -24.34
C ASP A 15 -0.24 -2.01 -22.92
N ARG A 16 -0.56 -3.30 -22.81
CA ARG A 16 -0.70 -4.04 -21.55
C ARG A 16 0.64 -4.27 -20.84
N GLU A 17 1.72 -4.48 -21.59
CA GLU A 17 3.04 -4.65 -20.99
C GLU A 17 3.51 -3.34 -20.34
N ARG A 18 3.16 -2.20 -20.92
CA ARG A 18 3.38 -0.89 -20.28
C ARG A 18 2.53 -0.70 -19.02
N ALA A 19 1.29 -1.20 -18.98
CA ALA A 19 0.47 -1.18 -17.78
C ALA A 19 1.05 -2.08 -16.67
N ILE A 20 1.50 -3.29 -17.02
CA ILE A 20 2.18 -4.23 -16.11
C ILE A 20 3.46 -3.60 -15.55
N GLY A 21 4.29 -2.97 -16.39
CA GLY A 21 5.49 -2.25 -15.94
C GLY A 21 5.16 -1.14 -14.93
N GLY A 22 4.05 -0.44 -15.13
CA GLY A 22 3.54 0.56 -14.18
C GLY A 22 3.11 -0.03 -12.84
N VAL A 23 2.46 -1.20 -12.85
CA VAL A 23 2.07 -1.94 -11.63
C VAL A 23 3.30 -2.47 -10.90
N LYS A 24 4.29 -3.04 -11.61
CA LYS A 24 5.56 -3.50 -11.02
C LYS A 24 6.31 -2.38 -10.33
N ASN A 25 6.36 -1.19 -10.93
CA ASN A 25 6.97 -0.01 -10.29
C ASN A 25 6.27 0.32 -8.97
N ALA A 26 4.93 0.32 -8.95
CA ALA A 26 4.18 0.61 -7.73
C ALA A 26 4.33 -0.50 -6.66
N ALA A 27 4.47 -1.77 -7.07
CA ALA A 27 4.77 -2.86 -6.16
C ALA A 27 6.12 -2.64 -5.45
N TRP A 28 7.14 -2.21 -6.20
CA TRP A 28 8.46 -1.87 -5.63
C TRP A 28 8.37 -0.71 -4.62
N ASP A 29 7.62 0.33 -4.97
CA ASP A 29 7.35 1.48 -4.11
C ASP A 29 6.69 1.05 -2.78
N ILE A 30 5.75 0.09 -2.81
CA ILE A 30 5.11 -0.49 -1.62
C ILE A 30 6.10 -1.33 -0.81
N THR A 31 6.85 -2.24 -1.44
CA THR A 31 7.85 -3.07 -0.76
C THR A 31 8.87 -2.21 -0.01
N HIS A 32 9.30 -1.11 -0.63
CA HIS A 32 10.24 -0.20 -0.01
C HIS A 32 9.65 0.50 1.23
N LEU A 33 8.39 0.96 1.15
CA LEU A 33 7.69 1.53 2.30
C LEU A 33 7.48 0.51 3.42
N SER A 34 7.13 -0.73 3.10
CA SER A 34 6.96 -1.81 4.09
C SER A 34 8.28 -2.13 4.81
N ASP A 35 9.39 -2.23 4.09
CA ASP A 35 10.71 -2.44 4.71
C ASP A 35 11.11 -1.24 5.58
N PHE A 36 10.78 -0.02 5.16
CA PHE A 36 11.04 1.18 5.93
C PHE A 36 10.27 1.21 7.27
N VAL A 37 8.98 0.91 7.26
CA VAL A 37 8.14 0.80 8.48
C VAL A 37 8.72 -0.27 9.41
N ARG A 38 9.00 -1.47 8.89
CA ARG A 38 9.61 -2.57 9.65
C ARG A 38 10.93 -2.16 10.34
N ARG A 39 11.76 -1.37 9.66
CA ARG A 39 13.02 -0.85 10.22
C ARG A 39 12.78 0.15 11.33
N ILE A 40 11.77 1.02 11.22
CA ILE A 40 11.40 1.94 12.30
C ILE A 40 10.98 1.17 13.54
N ASP A 41 10.07 0.21 13.38
CA ASP A 41 9.56 -0.59 14.50
C ASP A 41 10.68 -1.36 15.22
N ALA A 42 11.64 -1.90 14.45
CA ALA A 42 12.83 -2.53 15.02
C ALA A 42 13.81 -1.51 15.62
N GLY A 43 13.93 -0.34 15.01
CA GLY A 43 14.82 0.76 15.38
C GLY A 43 14.55 1.33 16.77
N ASP A 44 13.29 1.34 17.19
CA ASP A 44 12.89 1.79 18.53
C ASP A 44 13.56 0.95 19.62
N ARG A 45 13.74 -0.36 19.40
CA ARG A 45 14.47 -1.25 20.32
C ARG A 45 15.98 -1.02 20.28
N GLU A 46 16.50 -0.61 19.13
CA GLU A 46 17.94 -0.41 18.87
C GLU A 46 18.42 1.05 19.08
N ARG A 47 17.53 1.95 19.50
CA ARG A 47 17.78 3.41 19.60
C ARG A 47 18.28 4.01 18.28
N LYS A 48 17.84 3.47 17.14
CA LYS A 48 18.16 3.96 15.80
C LYS A 48 16.98 4.73 15.22
N ARG A 49 17.27 5.90 14.65
CA ARG A 49 16.28 6.71 13.92
C ARG A 49 16.50 6.57 12.42
N TYR A 50 15.41 6.42 11.69
CA TYR A 50 15.42 6.33 10.23
C TYR A 50 14.78 7.58 9.61
N ILE A 51 15.32 8.04 8.49
CA ILE A 51 14.78 9.16 7.72
C ILE A 51 14.31 8.62 6.37
N PHE A 52 13.04 8.84 6.04
CA PHE A 52 12.53 8.57 4.70
C PHE A 52 12.76 9.78 3.81
N ALA A 53 13.57 9.62 2.77
CA ALA A 53 13.83 10.66 1.77
C ALA A 53 13.38 10.18 0.39
N THR A 54 12.47 10.91 -0.25
CA THR A 54 11.97 10.58 -1.59
C THR A 54 11.74 11.83 -2.44
N ALA A 55 12.04 11.73 -3.73
CA ALA A 55 11.67 12.74 -4.73
C ALA A 55 10.27 12.50 -5.31
N ASP A 56 9.64 11.37 -4.98
CA ASP A 56 8.29 11.04 -5.42
C ASP A 56 7.24 11.66 -4.49
N LYS A 57 6.44 12.58 -5.04
CA LYS A 57 5.39 13.30 -4.29
C LYS A 57 4.25 12.39 -3.83
N GLY A 58 4.02 11.27 -4.51
CA GLY A 58 3.03 10.26 -4.11
C GLY A 58 3.52 9.52 -2.86
N LEU A 59 4.76 9.03 -2.89
CA LEU A 59 5.39 8.40 -1.74
C LEU A 59 5.49 9.34 -0.53
N ALA A 60 5.89 10.60 -0.76
CA ALA A 60 5.97 11.60 0.31
C ALA A 60 4.61 11.88 1.00
N ARG A 61 3.48 11.65 0.29
CA ARG A 61 2.14 11.81 0.85
C ARG A 61 1.62 10.57 1.57
N ILE A 62 2.02 9.38 1.11
CA ILE A 62 1.59 8.11 1.71
C ILE A 62 2.41 7.80 2.96
N ALA A 63 3.71 8.06 2.96
CA ALA A 63 4.61 7.69 4.04
C ALA A 63 4.12 8.14 5.45
N PRO A 64 3.65 9.39 5.66
CA PRO A 64 3.14 9.80 6.97
C PRO A 64 1.93 9.00 7.47
N LEU A 65 1.15 8.39 6.57
CA LEU A 65 -0.03 7.59 6.94
C LEU A 65 0.37 6.22 7.49
N LEU A 66 1.50 5.70 7.04
CA LEU A 66 2.04 4.42 7.47
C LEU A 66 2.79 4.51 8.80
N LEU A 67 3.13 5.73 9.23
CA LEU A 67 3.92 5.99 10.44
C LEU A 67 3.06 6.50 11.61
N LYS A 68 1.72 6.56 11.45
CA LYS A 68 0.83 6.91 12.55
C LYS A 68 0.73 5.73 13.53
N ASP A 69 0.78 6.05 14.81
CA ASP A 69 0.65 5.07 15.89
C ASP A 69 -0.74 4.41 15.84
N PRO A 70 -0.84 3.07 15.68
CA PRO A 70 -2.10 2.34 15.71
C PRO A 70 -2.91 2.54 17.01
N HIS A 71 -2.25 2.96 18.10
CA HIS A 71 -2.88 3.21 19.40
C HIS A 71 -3.39 4.64 19.58
N ASP A 72 -3.28 5.49 18.56
CA ASP A 72 -3.93 6.79 18.55
C ASP A 72 -5.46 6.59 18.44
N ASN A 73 -6.19 7.04 19.47
CA ASN A 73 -7.65 6.91 19.53
C ASN A 73 -8.37 7.59 18.35
N ASP A 74 -7.69 8.50 17.64
CA ASP A 74 -8.21 9.19 16.46
C ASP A 74 -7.66 8.65 15.13
N ILE A 75 -7.00 7.48 15.10
CA ILE A 75 -6.37 6.98 13.88
C ILE A 75 -7.35 6.83 12.72
N GLU A 76 -8.59 6.39 12.98
CA GLU A 76 -9.61 6.24 11.94
C GLU A 76 -10.00 7.58 11.32
N ILE A 77 -10.20 8.60 12.16
CA ILE A 77 -10.52 9.97 11.72
C ILE A 77 -9.34 10.53 10.94
N GLY A 78 -8.13 10.39 11.50
CA GLY A 78 -6.90 10.88 10.90
C GLY A 78 -6.55 10.17 9.58
N LEU A 79 -6.92 8.90 9.41
CA LEU A 79 -6.73 8.15 8.17
C LEU A 79 -7.80 8.52 7.15
N ALA A 80 -9.05 8.68 7.56
CA ALA A 80 -10.14 9.08 6.66
C ALA A 80 -9.88 10.48 6.09
N THR A 81 -9.51 11.45 6.94
CA THR A 81 -9.14 12.81 6.50
C THR A 81 -7.94 12.79 5.55
N ALA A 82 -6.98 11.90 5.75
CA ALA A 82 -5.86 11.78 4.83
C ALA A 82 -6.27 11.21 3.46
N LEU A 83 -7.15 10.20 3.44
CA LEU A 83 -7.64 9.59 2.22
C LEU A 83 -8.51 10.53 1.36
N GLU A 84 -9.06 11.59 1.97
CA GLU A 84 -9.78 12.65 1.24
C GLU A 84 -8.94 13.38 0.18
N ALA A 85 -7.60 13.29 0.26
CA ALA A 85 -6.73 13.80 -0.79
C ALA A 85 -6.93 13.09 -2.15
N TRP A 86 -7.53 11.90 -2.15
CA TRP A 86 -7.73 11.05 -3.33
C TRP A 86 -9.19 10.63 -3.55
N TRP A 87 -10.00 10.54 -2.50
CA TRP A 87 -11.40 10.13 -2.57
C TRP A 87 -12.36 11.15 -1.95
N PRO A 88 -13.64 11.22 -2.37
CA PRO A 88 -14.64 11.99 -1.66
C PRO A 88 -14.74 11.55 -0.19
N HIS A 89 -15.06 12.48 0.73
CA HIS A 89 -15.19 12.22 2.17
C HIS A 89 -15.96 10.93 2.51
N ARG A 90 -17.12 10.73 1.86
CA ARG A 90 -17.95 9.52 2.04
C ARG A 90 -17.17 8.24 1.71
N ASP A 91 -16.44 8.23 0.61
CA ASP A 91 -15.72 7.03 0.17
C ASP A 91 -14.44 6.82 0.98
N ALA A 92 -13.75 7.91 1.35
CA ALA A 92 -12.61 7.85 2.26
C ALA A 92 -12.98 7.18 3.59
N ARG A 93 -14.10 7.59 4.22
CA ARG A 93 -14.59 6.94 5.44
C ARG A 93 -14.96 5.47 5.23
N ARG A 94 -15.65 5.15 4.14
CA ARG A 94 -16.01 3.75 3.83
C ARG A 94 -14.78 2.86 3.66
N ILE A 95 -13.72 3.38 3.04
CA ILE A 95 -12.45 2.66 2.87
C ILE A 95 -11.83 2.39 4.24
N VAL A 96 -11.77 3.38 5.14
CA VAL A 96 -11.23 3.19 6.49
C VAL A 96 -12.03 2.16 7.26
N THR A 97 -13.35 2.27 7.29
CA THR A 97 -14.21 1.30 8.01
C THR A 97 -13.99 -0.13 7.50
N ALA A 98 -13.99 -0.33 6.17
CA ALA A 98 -13.76 -1.65 5.59
C ALA A 98 -12.36 -2.19 5.91
N LEU A 99 -11.36 -1.31 5.98
CA LEU A 99 -9.99 -1.68 6.34
C LEU A 99 -9.89 -2.08 7.83
N THR A 100 -10.46 -1.29 8.75
CA THR A 100 -10.46 -1.62 10.18
C THR A 100 -11.21 -2.94 10.41
N GLU A 101 -12.39 -3.11 9.82
CA GLU A 101 -13.17 -4.35 9.94
C GLU A 101 -12.38 -5.57 9.43
N TYR A 102 -11.65 -5.41 8.33
CA TYR A 102 -10.81 -6.46 7.79
C TYR A 102 -9.64 -6.80 8.71
N ILE A 103 -8.92 -5.79 9.23
CA ILE A 103 -7.80 -5.99 10.17
C ILE A 103 -8.32 -6.65 11.46
N ASP A 104 -9.41 -6.16 12.03
CA ASP A 104 -10.04 -6.75 13.22
C ASP A 104 -10.45 -8.22 12.99
N HIS A 105 -10.88 -8.56 11.77
CA HIS A 105 -11.20 -9.92 11.39
C HIS A 105 -9.95 -10.77 11.15
N ALA A 106 -8.91 -10.19 10.55
CA ALA A 106 -7.62 -10.82 10.30
C ALA A 106 -6.89 -11.11 11.62
N ASP A 107 -6.83 -10.19 12.57
CA ASP A 107 -6.24 -10.39 13.90
C ASP A 107 -6.95 -11.52 14.67
N LYS A 108 -8.27 -11.66 14.49
CA LYS A 108 -9.05 -12.78 15.04
C LYS A 108 -8.75 -14.11 14.33
N SER A 109 -8.28 -14.06 13.08
CA SER A 109 -7.98 -15.19 12.21
C SER A 109 -6.49 -15.56 12.16
N GLU A 110 -5.58 -14.66 12.56
CA GLU A 110 -4.12 -14.77 12.51
C GLU A 110 -3.57 -15.90 13.39
N ARG A 111 -4.39 -16.50 14.25
CA ARG A 111 -4.05 -17.77 14.91
C ARG A 111 -3.91 -18.95 13.93
N GLN A 112 -4.26 -18.80 12.64
CA GLN A 112 -4.25 -19.91 11.67
C GLN A 112 -3.29 -19.78 10.47
N ILE A 113 -2.66 -18.63 10.20
CA ILE A 113 -1.91 -18.41 8.94
C ILE A 113 -0.43 -18.05 9.16
N ASN A 114 0.20 -18.60 10.19
CA ASN A 114 1.67 -18.59 10.31
C ASN A 114 2.25 -19.88 9.70
N GLY A 115 2.12 -20.00 8.37
CA GLY A 115 2.80 -21.03 7.58
C GLY A 115 3.84 -20.39 6.66
N PRO A 116 4.97 -21.06 6.37
CA PRO A 116 5.96 -20.53 5.43
C PRO A 116 5.31 -20.38 4.05
N VAL A 117 5.23 -19.15 3.55
CA VAL A 117 4.84 -18.87 2.17
C VAL A 117 6.02 -19.24 1.28
N SER A 118 5.86 -20.26 0.42
CA SER A 118 6.93 -20.66 -0.51
C SER A 118 7.12 -19.61 -1.60
N SER A 119 8.35 -19.51 -2.15
CA SER A 119 8.65 -18.66 -3.31
C SER A 119 7.68 -18.96 -4.46
N ASP A 120 7.44 -20.24 -4.71
CA ASP A 120 6.54 -20.75 -5.76
C ASP A 120 5.12 -20.19 -5.63
N PHE A 121 4.63 -19.92 -4.41
CA PHE A 121 3.31 -19.34 -4.19
C PHE A 121 3.26 -17.86 -4.59
N ILE A 122 4.30 -17.09 -4.28
CA ILE A 122 4.39 -15.68 -4.67
C ILE A 122 4.53 -15.56 -6.19
N ASP A 123 5.37 -16.40 -6.80
CA ASP A 123 5.55 -16.42 -8.25
C ASP A 123 4.23 -16.76 -8.96
N ALA A 124 3.48 -17.75 -8.47
CA ALA A 124 2.15 -18.08 -8.98
C ALA A 124 1.14 -16.92 -8.83
N LEU A 125 1.19 -16.17 -7.73
CA LEU A 125 0.35 -14.97 -7.54
C LEU A 125 0.72 -13.85 -8.52
N ILE A 126 2.01 -13.63 -8.77
CA ILE A 126 2.50 -12.66 -9.75
C ILE A 126 2.00 -13.04 -11.15
N GLU A 127 2.21 -14.29 -11.57
CA GLU A 127 1.77 -14.78 -12.87
C GLU A 127 0.26 -14.63 -13.07
N ARG A 128 -0.53 -14.97 -12.04
CA ARG A 128 -1.98 -14.80 -12.05
C ARG A 128 -2.37 -13.32 -12.17
N GLY A 129 -1.72 -12.44 -11.40
CA GLY A 129 -1.95 -11.00 -11.43
C GLY A 129 -1.66 -10.39 -12.81
N GLU A 130 -0.51 -10.73 -13.40
CA GLU A 130 -0.15 -10.28 -14.74
C GLU A 130 -1.13 -10.79 -15.80
N SER A 131 -1.54 -12.05 -15.71
CA SER A 131 -2.51 -12.64 -16.64
C SER A 131 -3.86 -11.90 -16.61
N ASN A 132 -4.34 -11.55 -15.42
CA ASN A 132 -5.56 -10.75 -15.27
C ASN A 132 -5.42 -9.36 -15.91
N LEU A 133 -4.26 -8.72 -15.80
CA LEU A 133 -4.01 -7.41 -16.41
C LEU A 133 -3.93 -7.49 -17.94
N ARG A 134 -3.38 -8.58 -18.50
CA ARG A 134 -3.38 -8.82 -19.96
C ARG A 134 -4.79 -9.04 -20.50
N ALA A 135 -5.65 -9.73 -19.74
CA ALA A 135 -7.03 -10.00 -20.11
C ALA A 135 -8.00 -8.83 -19.85
N PHE A 136 -7.56 -7.76 -19.19
CA PHE A 136 -8.42 -6.63 -18.83
C PHE A 136 -8.74 -5.74 -20.05
N GLU A 137 -10.01 -5.72 -20.44
CA GLU A 137 -10.57 -4.78 -21.41
C GLU A 137 -11.21 -3.57 -20.69
N PRO A 138 -10.87 -2.33 -21.06
CA PRO A 138 -11.24 -1.11 -20.34
C PRO A 138 -12.68 -0.63 -20.54
#